data_AF-B5VTB4-F1
#
_entry.id   AF-B5VTB4-F1
#
_cell.length_a   1.000
_cell.length_b   1.000
_cell.length_c   1.000
_cell.angle_alpha   90.00
_cell.angle_beta   90.00
_cell.angle_gamma   90.00
#
_symmetry.space_group_name_H-M   'P 1'
#
loop_
_entity.id
_entity.type
_entity.pdbx_description
1 polymer ?
#
loop_
_entity_poly.entity_id
_entity_poly.type
_entity_poly.pdbx_seq_one_letter_code
_entity_poly.pdbx_strand_id
1 'polypeptide(L)'
;IYFLSRVQPQTSNIFRIGSTEPGAMLVDSFSLLEDHAPKAIEILKNFVLEKGVLDCIAAAIDEFEPKLQKMLLNAASYGKASLQYKSFDASIFVNACNTIKLLNCFRSFGIFLTVEEYRCISLKGVIDRLLTYHRYYECIQICKLANERFLLGYVFTEWAKDKIKGSPDMEDDELLEKIKSRLSVIDMTDTLQMVAVAKVAYLEGRFQLSRNLALLEKNEEARIEQLYNLDDDSIALKECIKVQNYSLTISLLIALSKKLTNSQLTKLLIIDMFNNPLYLYYMRMDKAYLYDFYRQTDRFIDLAHVLLQQGKEQQSLHSFLPQIKDLYSQVQNSEVVNNTIEQLQRQEKLWIYQESLGKRFAISFTNMTLDQTLSKLIETGQDKQVKEIVKKFKISEKKLYHLKCKTLVEAKKFDELLQFAQSRKSPIGYMPFYTYLKSRGHMDKASPYVNMIPGLSYQEKKKLYVECRGFRDAIQLAGKEKDIPGLKEIYNIIPPNEPELKALANEIMSRI
;
A
#
# COMPACT_ATOMS: atom_id res chain seq x y z
N ILE A 1 0.96 -18.65 57.32
CA ILE A 1 0.23 -17.36 57.30
C ILE A 1 0.39 -16.76 58.68
N TYR A 2 1.17 -15.69 58.81
CA TYR A 2 1.33 -15.02 60.10
C TYR A 2 0.21 -13.98 60.21
N PHE A 3 -0.77 -14.22 61.07
CA PHE A 3 -1.88 -13.28 61.36
C PHE A 3 -1.46 -12.12 62.29
N LEU A 4 -0.18 -12.07 62.67
CA LEU A 4 0.40 -11.09 63.56
C LEU A 4 1.69 -10.56 62.92
N SER A 5 1.82 -9.25 62.82
CA SER A 5 3.03 -8.57 62.39
C SER A 5 3.59 -7.72 63.54
N ARG A 6 4.91 -7.61 63.60
CA ARG A 6 5.57 -6.71 64.54
C ARG A 6 5.33 -5.27 64.09
N VAL A 7 4.94 -4.40 65.03
CA VAL A 7 4.85 -2.95 64.78
C VAL A 7 6.21 -2.43 64.33
N GLN A 8 6.22 -1.61 63.27
CA GLN A 8 7.45 -1.07 62.71
C GLN A 8 8.17 -0.15 63.71
N PRO A 9 9.51 -0.12 63.69
CA PRO A 9 10.28 0.61 64.68
C PRO A 9 9.98 2.12 64.66
N GLN A 10 9.66 2.70 63.51
CA GLN A 10 9.30 4.12 63.39
C GLN A 10 8.04 4.44 64.21
N THR A 11 6.97 3.67 64.02
CA THR A 11 5.73 3.78 64.79
C THR A 11 5.96 3.53 66.29
N SER A 12 6.69 2.46 66.62
CA SER A 12 7.01 2.15 68.02
C SER A 12 7.82 3.25 68.68
N ASN A 13 8.75 3.87 67.95
CA ASN A 13 9.60 4.95 68.48
C ASN A 13 8.81 6.23 68.69
N ILE A 14 7.79 6.53 67.89
CA ILE A 14 6.96 7.73 68.06
C ILE A 14 6.05 7.61 69.29
N PHE A 15 5.39 6.47 69.48
CA PHE A 15 4.38 6.31 70.55
C PHE A 15 4.95 5.77 71.87
N ARG A 16 6.25 5.46 71.94
CA ARG A 16 6.88 5.01 73.18
C ARG A 16 6.96 6.15 74.18
N ILE A 17 6.46 5.92 75.39
CA ILE A 17 6.51 6.90 76.50
C ILE A 17 7.96 7.29 76.77
N GLY A 18 8.22 8.61 76.77
CA GLY A 18 9.55 9.18 77.03
C GLY A 18 10.55 8.98 75.87
N SER A 19 10.06 8.70 74.66
CA SER A 19 10.93 8.58 73.49
C SER A 19 11.58 9.90 73.13
N THR A 20 12.89 9.86 72.90
CA THR A 20 13.68 11.01 72.43
C THR A 20 14.03 10.89 70.95
N GLU A 21 13.37 10.01 70.21
CA GLU A 21 13.60 9.85 68.77
C GLU A 21 13.02 11.04 67.98
N PRO A 22 13.61 11.40 66.83
CA PRO A 22 13.21 12.57 66.03
C PRO A 22 11.72 12.64 65.66
N GLY A 23 11.09 11.49 65.36
CA GLY A 23 9.66 11.43 65.08
C GLY A 23 8.78 11.76 66.30
N ALA A 24 9.15 11.28 67.50
CA ALA A 24 8.43 11.55 68.74
C ALA A 24 8.53 13.04 69.11
N MET A 25 9.75 13.60 69.06
CA MET A 25 10.00 15.02 69.32
C MET A 25 9.23 15.94 68.36
N LEU A 26 9.05 15.53 67.10
CA LEU A 26 8.28 16.29 66.12
C LEU A 26 6.76 16.27 66.43
N VAL A 27 6.21 15.13 66.84
CA VAL A 27 4.81 15.02 67.26
C VAL A 27 4.55 15.82 68.54
N ASP A 28 5.46 15.76 69.52
CA ASP A 28 5.39 16.54 70.74
C ASP A 28 5.43 18.05 70.44
N SER A 29 6.37 18.49 69.59
CA SER A 29 6.46 19.87 69.11
C SER A 29 5.18 20.32 68.42
N PHE A 30 4.59 19.46 67.56
CA PHE A 30 3.31 19.75 66.90
C PHE A 30 2.16 19.87 67.90
N SER A 31 2.09 19.03 68.94
CA SER A 31 1.06 19.12 69.97
C SER A 31 1.14 20.42 70.78
N LEU A 32 2.36 20.92 71.02
CA LEU A 32 2.62 22.18 71.72
C LEU A 32 2.38 23.43 70.85
N LEU A 33 2.10 23.27 69.56
CA LEU A 33 1.90 24.40 68.64
C LEU A 33 0.66 25.22 69.00
N GLU A 34 -0.42 24.56 69.44
CA GLU A 34 -1.69 25.22 69.79
C GLU A 34 -1.59 25.94 71.14
N ASP A 35 -0.91 25.36 72.13
CA ASP A 35 -0.83 25.89 73.50
C ASP A 35 0.38 26.81 73.73
N HIS A 36 1.54 26.52 73.12
CA HIS A 36 2.83 27.17 73.41
C HIS A 36 3.78 27.23 72.20
N ALA A 37 3.39 27.99 71.17
CA ALA A 37 4.15 28.13 69.91
C ALA A 37 5.67 28.46 70.04
N PRO A 38 6.14 29.35 70.97
CA PRO A 38 7.57 29.61 71.12
C PRO A 38 8.37 28.38 71.54
N LYS A 39 7.80 27.54 72.43
CA LYS A 39 8.40 26.30 72.91
C LYS A 39 8.42 25.22 71.84
N ALA A 40 7.39 25.18 70.99
CA ALA A 40 7.34 24.27 69.83
C ALA A 40 8.51 24.51 68.86
N ILE A 41 8.82 25.79 68.56
CA ILE A 41 9.93 26.17 67.67
C ILE A 41 11.30 25.86 68.27
N GLU A 42 11.45 25.97 69.59
CA GLU A 42 12.70 25.62 70.29
C GLU A 42 13.00 24.12 70.15
N ILE A 43 11.98 23.28 70.33
CA ILE A 43 12.11 21.82 70.22
C ILE A 43 12.57 21.40 68.81
N LEU A 44 12.09 22.06 67.76
CA LEU A 44 12.48 21.77 66.36
C LEU A 44 13.99 21.90 66.10
N LYS A 45 14.71 22.69 66.90
CA LYS A 45 16.17 22.88 66.75
C LYS A 45 16.99 21.78 67.42
N ASN A 46 16.37 20.94 68.24
CA ASN A 46 17.06 20.00 69.13
C ASN A 46 17.26 18.60 68.50
N PHE A 47 16.80 18.38 67.26
CA PHE A 47 16.91 17.08 66.59
C PHE A 47 17.05 17.22 65.07
N VAL A 48 17.34 16.09 64.39
CA VAL A 48 17.41 16.03 62.92
C VAL A 48 15.99 16.04 62.35
N LEU A 49 15.51 17.24 62.01
CA LEU A 49 14.14 17.49 61.55
C LEU A 49 13.74 16.65 60.32
N GLU A 50 14.65 16.48 59.36
CA GLU A 50 14.41 15.67 58.16
C GLU A 50 14.10 14.21 58.51
N LYS A 51 14.86 13.61 59.43
CA LYS A 51 14.61 12.25 59.93
C LYS A 51 13.26 12.18 60.66
N GLY A 52 12.93 13.18 61.47
CA GLY A 52 11.63 13.25 62.14
C GLY A 52 10.45 13.32 61.18
N VAL A 53 10.57 14.09 60.09
CA VAL A 53 9.55 14.15 59.03
C VAL A 53 9.41 12.79 58.34
N LEU A 54 10.52 12.13 57.99
CA LEU A 54 10.49 10.80 57.36
C LEU A 54 9.92 9.72 58.30
N ASP A 55 10.28 9.74 59.58
CA ASP A 55 9.76 8.80 60.59
C ASP A 55 8.24 8.98 60.78
N CYS A 56 7.75 10.23 60.86
CA CYS A 56 6.32 10.53 60.93
C CYS A 56 5.57 10.10 59.66
N ILE A 57 6.17 10.27 58.47
CA ILE A 57 5.58 9.81 57.20
C ILE A 57 5.51 8.28 57.16
N ALA A 58 6.59 7.59 57.53
CA ALA A 58 6.64 6.13 57.55
C ALA A 58 5.61 5.56 58.53
N ALA A 59 5.57 6.09 59.77
CA ALA A 59 4.59 5.68 60.76
C ALA A 59 3.14 5.97 60.31
N ALA A 60 2.88 7.11 59.64
CA ALA A 60 1.56 7.40 59.11
C ALA A 60 1.10 6.40 58.05
N ILE A 61 2.02 5.83 57.26
CA ILE A 61 1.69 4.82 56.24
C ILE A 61 1.37 3.46 56.89
N ASP A 62 2.11 3.10 57.94
CA ASP A 62 1.94 1.83 58.66
C ASP A 62 0.69 1.80 59.55
N GLU A 63 0.28 2.98 60.05
CA GLU A 63 -0.89 3.09 60.91
C GLU A 63 -2.21 2.76 60.20
N PHE A 64 -3.14 2.17 60.94
CA PHE A 64 -4.47 1.82 60.43
C PHE A 64 -5.53 2.87 60.77
N GLU A 65 -5.39 3.57 61.90
CA GLU A 65 -6.41 4.49 62.38
C GLU A 65 -6.33 5.87 61.67
N PRO A 66 -7.40 6.34 61.01
CA PRO A 66 -7.37 7.61 60.28
C PRO A 66 -7.06 8.83 61.16
N LYS A 67 -7.39 8.79 62.45
CA LYS A 67 -7.08 9.86 63.40
C LYS A 67 -5.57 9.98 63.62
N LEU A 68 -4.90 8.87 63.88
CA LEU A 68 -3.44 8.81 64.07
C LEU A 68 -2.69 9.16 62.79
N GLN A 69 -3.14 8.65 61.64
CA GLN A 69 -2.57 9.00 60.33
C GLN A 69 -2.63 10.52 60.07
N LYS A 70 -3.76 11.17 60.35
CA LYS A 70 -3.90 12.63 60.18
C LYS A 70 -2.98 13.40 61.12
N MET A 71 -2.90 12.98 62.38
CA MET A 71 -2.00 13.60 63.36
C MET A 71 -0.54 13.52 62.90
N LEU A 72 -0.08 12.34 62.48
CA LEU A 72 1.29 12.12 62.00
C LEU A 72 1.59 12.88 60.70
N LEU A 73 0.65 12.92 59.74
CA LEU A 73 0.80 13.70 58.51
C LEU A 73 0.82 15.21 58.76
N ASN A 74 0.02 15.71 59.70
CA ASN A 74 0.04 17.13 60.09
C ASN A 74 1.37 17.49 60.77
N ALA A 75 1.86 16.64 61.67
CA ALA A 75 3.19 16.80 62.29
C ALA A 75 4.31 16.79 61.24
N ALA A 76 4.26 15.86 60.27
CA ALA A 76 5.20 15.82 59.15
C ALA A 76 5.09 17.07 58.25
N SER A 77 3.88 17.58 57.99
CA SER A 77 3.66 18.81 57.23
C SER A 77 4.21 20.04 57.95
N TYR A 78 4.05 20.11 59.28
CA TYR A 78 4.61 21.14 60.13
C TYR A 78 6.16 21.12 60.11
N GLY A 79 6.75 19.94 60.27
CA GLY A 79 8.21 19.77 60.16
C GLY A 79 8.73 20.15 58.78
N LYS A 80 8.04 19.72 57.71
CA LYS A 80 8.37 20.10 56.33
C LYS A 80 8.36 21.61 56.10
N ALA A 81 7.40 22.35 56.67
CA ALA A 81 7.31 23.80 56.52
C ALA A 81 8.48 24.53 57.20
N SER A 82 9.12 23.91 58.19
CA SER A 82 10.24 24.47 58.96
C SER A 82 11.62 24.10 58.39
N LEU A 83 11.67 23.27 57.35
CA LEU A 83 12.91 22.89 56.65
C LEU A 83 13.35 23.96 55.65
N GLN A 84 14.65 24.03 55.37
CA GLN A 84 15.22 24.98 54.40
C GLN A 84 14.73 24.69 52.98
N TYR A 85 14.60 25.72 52.15
CA TYR A 85 14.10 25.60 50.78
C TYR A 85 14.90 24.57 49.97
N LYS A 86 14.20 23.60 49.35
CA LYS A 86 14.75 22.45 48.57
C LYS A 86 15.53 21.38 49.34
N SER A 87 15.53 21.39 50.67
CA SER A 87 16.16 20.32 51.46
C SER A 87 15.37 19.00 51.48
N PHE A 88 14.07 19.03 51.17
CA PHE A 88 13.19 17.86 51.24
C PHE A 88 12.42 17.66 49.93
N ASP A 89 12.39 16.42 49.44
CA ASP A 89 11.57 16.05 48.29
C ASP A 89 10.09 15.94 48.67
N ALA A 90 9.30 16.92 48.24
CA ALA A 90 7.86 16.96 48.47
C ALA A 90 7.12 15.76 47.84
N SER A 91 7.70 15.06 46.87
CA SER A 91 7.10 13.90 46.22
C SER A 91 6.86 12.75 47.22
N ILE A 92 7.76 12.57 48.19
CA ILE A 92 7.69 11.53 49.22
C ILE A 92 6.40 11.69 50.04
N PHE A 93 6.11 12.92 50.47
CA PHE A 93 4.91 13.23 51.25
C PHE A 93 3.63 13.05 50.43
N VAL A 94 3.63 13.41 49.15
CA VAL A 94 2.47 13.23 48.26
C VAL A 94 2.22 11.74 48.01
N ASN A 95 3.26 10.96 47.75
CA ASN A 95 3.17 9.51 47.55
C ASN A 95 2.67 8.80 48.80
N ALA A 96 3.12 9.22 49.99
CA ALA A 96 2.61 8.72 51.26
C ALA A 96 1.11 9.01 51.43
N CYS A 97 0.68 10.25 51.19
CA CYS A 97 -0.74 10.61 51.22
C CYS A 97 -1.60 9.77 50.27
N ASN A 98 -1.13 9.56 49.03
CA ASN A 98 -1.83 8.75 48.04
C ASN A 98 -1.92 7.28 48.46
N THR A 99 -0.83 6.73 49.00
CA THR A 99 -0.79 5.36 49.53
C THR A 99 -1.76 5.18 50.70
N ILE A 100 -1.76 6.11 51.66
CA ILE A 100 -2.68 6.07 52.81
C ILE A 100 -4.15 6.15 52.36
N LYS A 101 -4.47 7.05 51.42
CA LYS A 101 -5.82 7.15 50.84
C LYS A 101 -6.26 5.81 50.24
N LEU A 102 -5.37 5.17 49.47
CA LEU A 102 -5.64 3.89 48.83
C LEU A 102 -5.80 2.75 49.84
N LEU A 103 -4.91 2.64 50.84
CA LEU A 103 -5.03 1.65 51.91
C LEU A 103 -6.30 1.85 52.75
N ASN A 104 -6.68 3.09 53.05
CA ASN A 104 -7.94 3.39 53.72
C ASN A 104 -9.16 3.02 52.87
N CYS A 105 -9.08 3.21 51.55
CA CYS A 105 -10.11 2.74 50.63
C CYS A 105 -10.25 1.22 50.67
N PHE A 106 -9.14 0.46 50.64
CA PHE A 106 -9.17 -0.99 50.82
C PHE A 106 -9.84 -1.39 52.14
N ARG A 107 -9.48 -0.72 53.24
CA ARG A 107 -10.06 -0.98 54.56
C ARG A 107 -11.56 -0.69 54.62
N SER A 108 -12.04 0.35 53.92
CA SER A 108 -13.47 0.63 53.79
C SER A 108 -14.25 -0.51 53.11
N PHE A 109 -13.57 -1.32 52.29
CA PHE A 109 -14.11 -2.54 51.67
C PHE A 109 -13.81 -3.82 52.46
N GLY A 110 -13.30 -3.69 53.68
CA GLY A 110 -12.93 -4.82 54.56
C GLY A 110 -11.60 -5.50 54.19
N ILE A 111 -10.76 -4.87 53.37
CA ILE A 111 -9.44 -5.39 53.00
C ILE A 111 -8.37 -4.71 53.86
N PHE A 112 -7.77 -5.48 54.77
CA PHE A 112 -6.70 -5.01 55.64
C PHE A 112 -5.35 -5.46 55.09
N LEU A 113 -4.61 -4.50 54.52
CA LEU A 113 -3.26 -4.72 54.05
C LEU A 113 -2.32 -3.76 54.75
N THR A 114 -1.16 -4.27 55.17
CA THR A 114 0.01 -3.45 55.48
C THR A 114 0.60 -2.88 54.18
N VAL A 115 1.41 -1.82 54.30
CA VAL A 115 2.09 -1.25 53.13
C VAL A 115 3.03 -2.26 52.45
N GLU A 116 3.70 -3.11 53.24
CA GLU A 116 4.61 -4.14 52.72
C GLU A 116 3.87 -5.24 51.95
N GLU A 117 2.73 -5.68 52.46
CA GLU A 117 1.87 -6.62 51.74
C GLU A 117 1.31 -6.00 50.46
N TYR A 118 0.90 -4.74 50.50
CA TYR A 118 0.45 -4.02 49.31
C TYR A 118 1.56 -3.89 48.26
N ARG A 119 2.79 -3.58 48.68
CA ARG A 119 3.97 -3.53 47.78
C ARG A 119 4.25 -4.89 47.13
N CYS A 120 4.09 -5.99 47.88
CA CYS A 120 4.27 -7.34 47.35
C CYS A 120 3.15 -7.76 46.39
N ILE A 121 1.90 -7.42 46.71
CA ILE A 121 0.72 -7.83 45.93
C ILE A 121 0.52 -6.94 44.69
N SER A 122 0.89 -5.66 44.79
CA SER A 122 0.59 -4.58 43.85
C SER A 122 -0.91 -4.25 43.71
N LEU A 123 -1.22 -3.09 43.13
CA LEU A 123 -2.59 -2.68 42.83
C LEU A 123 -3.34 -3.71 41.96
N LYS A 124 -2.67 -4.21 40.91
CA LYS A 124 -3.26 -5.21 40.01
C LYS A 124 -3.62 -6.48 40.75
N GLY A 125 -2.75 -6.98 41.62
CA GLY A 125 -3.03 -8.19 42.40
C GLY A 125 -4.20 -8.03 43.39
N VAL A 126 -4.44 -6.82 43.92
CA VAL A 126 -5.64 -6.53 44.73
C VAL A 126 -6.89 -6.58 43.85
N ILE A 127 -6.84 -5.97 42.66
CA ILE A 127 -7.95 -5.97 41.70
C ILE A 127 -8.26 -7.40 41.24
N ASP A 128 -7.26 -8.20 40.85
CA ASP A 128 -7.46 -9.59 40.40
C ASP A 128 -8.19 -10.44 41.45
N ARG A 129 -7.83 -10.26 42.74
CA ARG A 129 -8.53 -10.93 43.85
C ARG A 129 -9.97 -10.45 43.99
N LEU A 130 -10.20 -9.14 43.95
CA LEU A 130 -11.55 -8.57 44.03
C LEU A 130 -12.45 -9.02 42.87
N LEU A 131 -11.90 -9.11 41.66
CA LEU A 131 -12.58 -9.62 40.47
C LEU A 131 -12.98 -11.10 40.63
N THR A 132 -12.13 -11.92 41.25
CA THR A 132 -12.45 -13.32 41.58
C THR A 132 -13.67 -13.45 42.50
N TYR A 133 -13.94 -12.44 43.33
CA TYR A 133 -15.14 -12.36 44.19
C TYR A 133 -16.28 -11.52 43.58
N HIS A 134 -16.21 -11.18 42.29
CA HIS A 134 -17.21 -10.37 41.58
C HIS A 134 -17.46 -8.97 42.18
N ARG A 135 -16.48 -8.40 42.89
CA ARG A 135 -16.55 -7.08 43.55
C ARG A 135 -16.13 -5.94 42.59
N TYR A 136 -16.89 -5.77 41.51
CA TYR A 136 -16.52 -4.83 40.42
C TYR A 136 -16.66 -3.36 40.82
N TYR A 137 -17.65 -3.01 41.66
CA TYR A 137 -17.85 -1.62 42.08
C TYR A 137 -16.64 -1.13 42.88
N GLU A 138 -16.15 -1.95 43.80
CA GLU A 138 -14.96 -1.71 44.60
C GLU A 138 -13.73 -1.55 43.71
N CYS A 139 -13.56 -2.41 42.70
CA CYS A 139 -12.48 -2.29 41.71
C CYS A 139 -12.52 -0.94 40.99
N ILE A 140 -13.71 -0.49 40.55
CA ILE A 140 -13.87 0.79 39.86
C ILE A 140 -13.51 1.97 40.78
N GLN A 141 -13.94 1.95 42.04
CA GLN A 141 -13.59 3.01 43.01
C GLN A 141 -12.08 3.06 43.25
N ILE A 142 -11.45 1.90 43.42
CA ILE A 142 -10.00 1.76 43.59
C ILE A 142 -9.24 2.33 42.38
N CYS A 143 -9.62 1.94 41.17
CA CYS A 143 -8.96 2.41 39.94
C CYS A 143 -9.11 3.93 39.77
N LYS A 144 -10.28 4.49 40.09
CA LYS A 144 -10.52 5.95 40.05
C LYS A 144 -9.66 6.68 41.07
N LEU A 145 -9.54 6.14 42.28
CA LEU A 145 -8.72 6.73 43.35
C LEU A 145 -7.22 6.67 43.04
N ALA A 146 -6.75 5.55 42.48
CA ALA A 146 -5.36 5.38 42.06
C ALA A 146 -5.01 6.13 40.77
N ASN A 147 -6.01 6.69 40.06
CA ASN A 147 -5.89 7.28 38.73
C ASN A 147 -5.33 6.31 37.66
N GLU A 148 -5.46 5.00 37.89
CA GLU A 148 -4.98 3.95 36.98
C GLU A 148 -6.05 3.55 35.98
N ARG A 149 -6.27 4.43 35.00
CA ARG A 149 -7.36 4.32 34.03
C ARG A 149 -7.27 3.06 33.17
N PHE A 150 -6.08 2.55 32.91
CA PHE A 150 -5.87 1.32 32.13
C PHE A 150 -6.49 0.08 32.79
N LEU A 151 -6.57 0.04 34.12
CA LEU A 151 -7.18 -1.07 34.85
C LEU A 151 -8.71 -1.08 34.75
N LEU A 152 -9.34 0.06 34.42
CA LEU A 152 -10.79 0.11 34.23
C LEU A 152 -11.23 -0.72 33.01
N GLY A 153 -10.47 -0.67 31.91
CA GLY A 153 -10.73 -1.49 30.72
C GLY A 153 -10.60 -2.99 31.02
N TYR A 154 -9.63 -3.37 31.85
CA TYR A 154 -9.47 -4.75 32.32
C TYR A 154 -10.64 -5.21 33.21
N VAL A 155 -11.02 -4.41 34.21
CA VAL A 155 -12.18 -4.68 35.08
C VAL A 155 -13.46 -4.83 34.27
N PHE A 156 -13.67 -3.97 33.27
CA PHE A 156 -14.81 -4.07 32.35
C PHE A 156 -14.80 -5.35 31.54
N THR A 157 -13.63 -5.74 31.02
CA THR A 157 -13.48 -6.97 30.23
C THR A 157 -13.83 -8.20 31.05
N GLU A 158 -13.35 -8.30 32.30
CA GLU A 158 -13.70 -9.41 33.21
C GLU A 158 -15.18 -9.37 33.60
N TRP A 159 -15.73 -8.20 33.91
CA TRP A 159 -17.16 -8.04 34.15
C TRP A 159 -18.01 -8.52 32.97
N ALA A 160 -17.64 -8.15 31.74
CA ALA A 160 -18.39 -8.53 30.54
C ALA A 160 -18.34 -10.05 30.31
N LYS A 161 -17.19 -10.69 30.52
CA LYS A 161 -17.05 -12.16 30.47
C LYS A 161 -17.97 -12.84 31.48
N ASP A 162 -17.94 -12.39 32.73
CA ASP A 162 -18.77 -12.97 33.80
C ASP A 162 -20.26 -12.68 33.59
N LYS A 163 -20.59 -11.52 33.03
CA LYS A 163 -21.98 -11.18 32.68
C LYS A 163 -22.55 -12.09 31.61
N ILE A 164 -21.76 -12.49 30.62
CA ILE A 164 -22.17 -13.44 29.58
C ILE A 164 -22.39 -14.83 30.18
N LYS A 165 -21.44 -15.32 30.98
CA LYS A 165 -21.52 -16.63 31.64
C LYS A 165 -22.68 -16.73 32.63
N GLY A 166 -22.90 -15.67 33.41
CA GLY A 166 -23.92 -15.62 34.45
C GLY A 166 -25.31 -15.23 33.96
N SER A 167 -25.58 -15.20 32.65
CA SER A 167 -26.89 -14.81 32.11
C SER A 167 -27.33 -15.73 30.97
N PRO A 168 -27.57 -17.02 31.23
CA PRO A 168 -27.99 -17.99 30.22
C PRO A 168 -29.36 -17.68 29.61
N ASP A 169 -30.30 -17.14 30.39
CA ASP A 169 -31.68 -16.91 29.96
C ASP A 169 -31.90 -15.59 29.20
N MET A 170 -30.88 -14.74 29.12
CA MET A 170 -30.98 -13.44 28.45
C MET A 170 -30.72 -13.57 26.94
N GLU A 171 -31.46 -12.79 26.15
CA GLU A 171 -31.25 -12.73 24.69
C GLU A 171 -29.94 -12.00 24.33
N ASP A 172 -29.34 -12.40 23.21
CA ASP A 172 -28.04 -11.87 22.74
C ASP A 172 -28.08 -10.36 22.49
N ASP A 173 -29.15 -9.83 21.91
CA ASP A 173 -29.29 -8.39 21.64
C ASP A 173 -29.41 -7.57 22.94
N GLU A 174 -30.12 -8.10 23.94
CA GLU A 174 -30.23 -7.44 25.24
C GLU A 174 -28.88 -7.42 25.99
N LEU A 175 -28.14 -8.53 25.94
CA LEU A 175 -26.78 -8.60 26.49
C LEU A 175 -25.83 -7.62 25.78
N LEU A 176 -25.91 -7.55 24.45
CA LEU A 176 -25.10 -6.64 23.65
C LEU A 176 -25.36 -5.17 24.02
N GLU A 177 -26.62 -4.75 24.14
CA GLU A 177 -26.96 -3.37 24.51
C GLU A 177 -26.55 -3.04 25.96
N LYS A 178 -26.63 -4.00 26.88
CA LYS A 178 -26.09 -3.84 28.24
C LYS A 178 -24.57 -3.68 28.24
N ILE A 179 -23.85 -4.42 27.40
CA ILE A 179 -22.40 -4.28 27.27
C ILE A 179 -22.05 -2.93 26.63
N LYS A 180 -22.72 -2.52 25.55
CA LYS A 180 -22.51 -1.23 24.88
C LYS A 180 -22.80 -0.03 25.79
N SER A 181 -23.89 -0.06 26.54
CA SER A 181 -24.26 1.04 27.45
C SER A 181 -23.29 1.21 28.62
N ARG A 182 -22.58 0.14 29.01
CA ARG A 182 -21.49 0.22 29.99
C ARG A 182 -20.16 0.60 29.34
N LEU A 183 -19.93 0.13 28.12
CA LEU A 183 -18.76 0.50 27.32
C LEU A 183 -18.71 2.01 27.03
N SER A 184 -19.85 2.64 26.73
CA SER A 184 -19.92 4.08 26.43
C SER A 184 -19.56 4.99 27.60
N VAL A 185 -19.63 4.49 28.83
CA VAL A 185 -19.23 5.21 30.04
C VAL A 185 -17.72 5.18 30.26
N ILE A 186 -17.00 4.28 29.58
CA ILE A 186 -15.56 4.13 29.70
C ILE A 186 -14.91 4.89 28.54
N ASP A 187 -14.49 6.13 28.81
CA ASP A 187 -13.83 7.01 27.83
C ASP A 187 -12.48 6.49 27.31
N MET A 188 -11.99 5.35 27.82
CA MET A 188 -10.65 4.83 27.53
C MET A 188 -10.72 3.49 26.82
N THR A 189 -10.34 3.50 25.56
CA THR A 189 -10.58 2.39 24.66
C THR A 189 -9.36 1.56 24.32
N ASP A 190 -8.17 2.06 24.63
CA ASP A 190 -6.91 1.49 24.14
C ASP A 190 -6.49 0.22 24.91
N THR A 191 -7.24 -0.16 25.95
CA THR A 191 -7.02 -1.37 26.76
C THR A 191 -8.18 -2.35 26.73
N LEU A 192 -9.23 -2.05 25.96
CA LEU A 192 -10.36 -2.93 25.81
C LEU A 192 -9.98 -4.09 24.89
N GLN A 193 -10.23 -5.31 25.34
CA GLN A 193 -10.06 -6.52 24.53
C GLN A 193 -11.43 -7.14 24.29
N MET A 194 -12.21 -6.56 23.38
CA MET A 194 -13.51 -7.09 22.97
C MET A 194 -13.40 -8.44 22.31
N VAL A 195 -12.28 -8.75 21.66
CA VAL A 195 -11.96 -10.10 21.19
C VAL A 195 -11.98 -11.13 22.33
N ALA A 196 -11.48 -10.79 23.53
CA ALA A 196 -11.49 -11.71 24.66
C ALA A 196 -12.91 -11.98 25.17
N VAL A 197 -13.79 -10.96 25.13
CA VAL A 197 -15.20 -11.08 25.51
C VAL A 197 -15.97 -11.88 24.44
N ALA A 198 -15.72 -11.60 23.16
CA ALA A 198 -16.30 -12.34 22.04
C ALA A 198 -15.94 -13.83 22.09
N LYS A 199 -14.68 -14.18 22.41
CA LYS A 199 -14.26 -15.57 22.62
C LYS A 199 -15.06 -16.27 23.72
N VAL A 200 -15.35 -15.59 24.83
CA VAL A 200 -16.21 -16.17 25.88
C VAL A 200 -17.63 -16.38 25.37
N ALA A 201 -18.22 -15.41 24.66
CA ALA A 201 -19.54 -15.59 24.05
C ALA A 201 -19.57 -16.80 23.09
N TYR A 202 -18.53 -17.00 22.30
CA TYR A 202 -18.39 -18.15 21.41
C TYR A 202 -18.35 -19.49 22.18
N LEU A 203 -17.55 -19.56 23.25
CA LEU A 203 -17.44 -20.76 24.09
C LEU A 203 -18.76 -21.10 24.81
N GLU A 204 -19.57 -20.10 25.14
CA GLU A 204 -20.92 -20.26 25.70
C GLU A 204 -21.98 -20.58 24.61
N GLY A 205 -21.58 -20.76 23.34
CA GLY A 205 -22.48 -21.08 22.23
C GLY A 205 -23.28 -19.90 21.66
N ARG A 206 -22.97 -18.66 22.07
CA ARG A 206 -23.63 -17.43 21.62
C ARG A 206 -22.91 -16.82 20.41
N PHE A 207 -23.06 -17.47 19.26
CA PHE A 207 -22.35 -17.10 18.03
C PHE A 207 -22.67 -15.67 17.54
N GLN A 208 -23.94 -15.27 17.58
CA GLN A 208 -24.38 -13.95 17.13
C GLN A 208 -23.85 -12.84 18.04
N LEU A 209 -23.93 -13.03 19.36
CA LEU A 209 -23.30 -12.12 20.32
C LEU A 209 -21.78 -12.03 20.10
N SER A 210 -21.09 -13.16 19.93
CA SER A 210 -19.64 -13.20 19.66
C SER A 210 -19.25 -12.36 18.45
N ARG A 211 -19.95 -12.53 17.32
CA ARG A 211 -19.75 -11.75 16.10
C ARG A 211 -19.95 -10.25 16.35
N ASN A 212 -21.05 -9.88 17.00
CA ASN A 212 -21.38 -8.48 17.27
C ASN A 212 -20.38 -7.82 18.23
N LEU A 213 -19.87 -8.56 19.22
CA LEU A 213 -18.82 -8.09 20.13
C LEU A 213 -17.47 -7.93 19.41
N ALA A 214 -17.12 -8.84 18.51
CA ALA A 214 -15.91 -8.72 17.69
C ALA A 214 -15.94 -7.44 16.84
N LEU A 215 -17.10 -7.06 16.30
CA LEU A 215 -17.25 -5.81 15.52
C LEU A 215 -17.05 -4.53 16.35
N LEU A 216 -17.16 -4.60 17.68
CA LEU A 216 -16.86 -3.48 18.59
C LEU A 216 -15.37 -3.32 18.89
N GLU A 217 -14.54 -4.29 18.50
CA GLU A 217 -13.09 -4.23 18.69
C GLU A 217 -12.48 -3.09 17.87
N LYS A 218 -11.64 -2.29 18.52
CA LYS A 218 -10.96 -1.15 17.86
C LYS A 218 -9.75 -1.59 17.06
N ASN A 219 -9.04 -2.61 17.53
CA ASN A 219 -7.93 -3.15 16.77
C ASN A 219 -8.47 -3.91 15.55
N GLU A 220 -8.21 -3.34 14.37
CA GLU A 220 -8.69 -3.85 13.08
C GLU A 220 -8.19 -5.27 12.80
N GLU A 221 -6.92 -5.55 13.07
CA GLU A 221 -6.30 -6.86 12.84
C GLU A 221 -6.92 -7.91 13.76
N ALA A 222 -7.03 -7.62 15.06
CA ALA A 222 -7.61 -8.53 16.05
C ALA A 222 -9.10 -8.80 15.77
N ARG A 223 -9.84 -7.79 15.30
CA ARG A 223 -11.23 -7.91 14.86
C ARG A 223 -11.38 -8.87 13.68
N ILE A 224 -10.56 -8.68 12.64
CA ILE A 224 -10.59 -9.50 11.42
C ILE A 224 -10.16 -10.93 11.73
N GLU A 225 -9.11 -11.11 12.53
CA GLU A 225 -8.66 -12.42 12.99
C GLU A 225 -9.77 -13.15 13.77
N GLN A 226 -10.47 -12.45 14.66
CA GLN A 226 -11.57 -13.03 15.41
C GLN A 226 -12.73 -13.43 14.48
N LEU A 227 -13.13 -12.58 13.53
CA LEU A 227 -14.18 -12.92 12.55
C LEU A 227 -13.78 -14.12 11.68
N TYR A 228 -12.51 -14.23 11.28
CA TYR A 228 -11.99 -15.40 10.56
C TYR A 228 -12.08 -16.68 11.39
N ASN A 229 -11.75 -16.61 12.69
CA ASN A 229 -11.86 -17.73 13.63
C ASN A 229 -13.32 -18.14 13.93
N LEU A 230 -14.28 -17.24 13.72
CA LEU A 230 -15.72 -17.48 13.88
C LEU A 230 -16.39 -18.07 12.62
N ASP A 231 -15.61 -18.37 11.58
CA ASP A 231 -16.11 -18.79 10.25
C ASP A 231 -17.00 -17.74 9.55
N ASP A 232 -16.89 -16.47 9.96
CA ASP A 232 -17.62 -15.34 9.39
C ASP A 232 -16.88 -14.73 8.19
N ASP A 233 -16.44 -15.58 7.26
CA ASP A 233 -15.50 -15.24 6.18
C ASP A 233 -15.97 -14.03 5.33
N SER A 234 -17.26 -13.97 5.00
CA SER A 234 -17.86 -12.85 4.23
C SER A 234 -17.82 -11.52 4.99
N ILE A 235 -18.03 -11.55 6.31
CA ILE A 235 -18.03 -10.36 7.16
C ILE A 235 -16.59 -9.91 7.39
N ALA A 236 -15.69 -10.86 7.68
CA ALA A 236 -14.26 -10.61 7.80
C ALA A 236 -13.72 -9.89 6.55
N LEU A 237 -14.11 -10.37 5.36
CA LEU A 237 -13.70 -9.76 4.10
C LEU A 237 -14.28 -8.35 3.90
N LYS A 238 -15.58 -8.15 4.19
CA LYS A 238 -16.20 -6.81 4.12
C LYS A 238 -15.53 -5.81 5.05
N GLU A 239 -15.22 -6.22 6.28
CA GLU A 239 -14.50 -5.38 7.23
C GLU A 239 -13.06 -5.09 6.77
N CYS A 240 -12.34 -6.07 6.21
CA CYS A 240 -11.04 -5.84 5.57
C CYS A 240 -11.09 -4.76 4.48
N ILE A 241 -12.09 -4.83 3.60
CA ILE A 241 -12.26 -3.88 2.50
C ILE A 241 -12.56 -2.48 3.03
N LYS A 242 -13.36 -2.37 4.09
CA LYS A 242 -13.65 -1.08 4.76
C LYS A 242 -12.40 -0.44 5.38
N VAL A 243 -11.52 -1.26 5.96
CA VAL A 243 -10.24 -0.83 6.53
C VAL A 243 -9.27 -0.33 5.44
N GLN A 244 -9.45 -0.77 4.19
CA GLN A 244 -8.61 -0.39 3.03
C GLN A 244 -7.12 -0.75 3.18
N ASN A 245 -6.78 -1.70 4.04
CA ASN A 245 -5.43 -2.23 4.15
C ASN A 245 -5.24 -3.43 3.21
N TYR A 246 -4.50 -3.22 2.12
CA TYR A 246 -4.26 -4.25 1.11
C TYR A 246 -3.46 -5.45 1.64
N SER A 247 -2.48 -5.22 2.52
CA SER A 247 -1.65 -6.28 3.11
C SER A 247 -2.48 -7.21 3.99
N LEU A 248 -3.37 -6.63 4.82
CA LEU A 248 -4.29 -7.38 5.65
C LEU A 248 -5.32 -8.15 4.82
N THR A 249 -5.87 -7.50 3.78
CA THR A 249 -6.85 -8.11 2.87
C THR A 249 -6.24 -9.32 2.14
N ILE A 250 -5.01 -9.18 1.60
CA ILE A 250 -4.31 -10.29 0.95
C ILE A 250 -4.01 -11.41 1.96
N SER A 251 -3.56 -11.07 3.17
CA SER A 251 -3.27 -12.06 4.22
C SER A 251 -4.51 -12.88 4.59
N LEU A 252 -5.67 -12.22 4.75
CA LEU A 252 -6.95 -12.88 4.97
C LEU A 252 -7.32 -13.77 3.78
N LEU A 253 -7.21 -13.28 2.55
CA LEU A 253 -7.56 -14.06 1.36
C LEU A 253 -6.66 -15.29 1.17
N ILE A 254 -5.37 -15.20 1.52
CA ILE A 254 -4.47 -16.35 1.53
C ILE A 254 -4.92 -17.35 2.60
N ALA A 255 -5.24 -16.89 3.81
CA ALA A 255 -5.75 -17.76 4.88
C ALA A 255 -7.08 -18.44 4.48
N LEU A 256 -7.98 -17.70 3.84
CA LEU A 256 -9.23 -18.23 3.28
C LEU A 256 -8.98 -19.24 2.17
N SER A 257 -8.00 -19.03 1.29
CA SER A 257 -7.68 -19.98 0.22
C SER A 257 -7.16 -21.33 0.70
N LYS A 258 -6.60 -21.39 1.92
CA LYS A 258 -6.20 -22.65 2.56
C LYS A 258 -7.36 -23.35 3.28
N LYS A 259 -8.36 -22.60 3.71
CA LYS A 259 -9.52 -23.06 4.47
C LYS A 259 -10.69 -23.47 3.58
N LEU A 260 -10.93 -22.71 2.51
CA LEU A 260 -12.06 -22.86 1.60
C LEU A 260 -11.66 -23.63 0.34
N THR A 261 -12.65 -24.30 -0.26
CA THR A 261 -12.49 -24.83 -1.62
C THR A 261 -12.43 -23.68 -2.64
N ASN A 262 -11.82 -23.91 -3.80
CA ASN A 262 -11.76 -22.92 -4.88
C ASN A 262 -13.14 -22.38 -5.25
N SER A 263 -14.18 -23.23 -5.28
CA SER A 263 -15.55 -22.80 -5.60
C SER A 263 -16.14 -21.87 -4.54
N GLN A 264 -15.93 -22.18 -3.25
CA GLN A 264 -16.37 -21.32 -2.14
C GLN A 264 -15.64 -19.96 -2.16
N LEU A 265 -14.33 -19.99 -2.38
CA LEU A 265 -13.53 -18.77 -2.47
C LEU A 265 -13.96 -17.91 -3.68
N THR A 266 -14.16 -18.52 -4.85
CA THR A 266 -14.66 -17.80 -6.04
C THR A 266 -16.02 -17.16 -5.75
N LYS A 267 -16.96 -17.87 -5.11
CA LYS A 267 -18.26 -17.32 -4.73
C LYS A 267 -18.11 -16.12 -3.78
N LEU A 268 -17.26 -16.22 -2.77
CA LEU A 268 -16.97 -15.15 -1.82
C LEU A 268 -16.37 -13.92 -2.53
N LEU A 269 -15.43 -14.14 -3.45
CA LEU A 269 -14.83 -13.06 -4.26
C LEU A 269 -15.86 -12.34 -5.16
N ILE A 270 -16.79 -13.08 -5.77
CA ILE A 270 -17.84 -12.49 -6.61
C ILE A 270 -18.79 -11.64 -5.78
N ILE A 271 -19.23 -12.13 -4.62
CA ILE A 271 -20.26 -11.46 -3.81
C ILE A 271 -19.67 -10.25 -3.08
N ASP A 272 -18.51 -10.42 -2.44
CA ASP A 272 -17.98 -9.44 -1.49
C ASP A 272 -16.84 -8.59 -2.09
N MET A 273 -16.25 -9.01 -3.22
CA MET A 273 -15.11 -8.35 -3.89
C MET A 273 -15.32 -8.05 -5.37
N PHE A 274 -16.57 -7.97 -5.85
CA PHE A 274 -16.87 -7.78 -7.29
C PHE A 274 -16.05 -6.67 -7.98
N ASN A 275 -15.90 -5.51 -7.33
CA ASN A 275 -15.17 -4.34 -7.85
C ASN A 275 -13.69 -4.28 -7.42
N ASN A 276 -13.18 -5.31 -6.74
CA ASN A 276 -11.83 -5.32 -6.18
C ASN A 276 -10.99 -6.44 -6.82
N PRO A 277 -10.13 -6.12 -7.81
CA PRO A 277 -9.31 -7.12 -8.49
C PRO A 277 -8.06 -7.53 -7.71
N LEU A 278 -7.90 -7.12 -6.44
CA LEU A 278 -6.66 -7.32 -5.66
C LEU A 278 -6.20 -8.78 -5.62
N TYR A 279 -7.13 -9.71 -5.38
CA TYR A 279 -6.78 -11.13 -5.32
C TYR A 279 -6.35 -11.68 -6.68
N LEU A 280 -7.02 -11.26 -7.75
CA LEU A 280 -6.67 -11.66 -9.12
C LEU A 280 -5.32 -11.10 -9.53
N TYR A 281 -5.02 -9.88 -9.12
CA TYR A 281 -3.69 -9.29 -9.32
C TYR A 281 -2.61 -10.04 -8.54
N TYR A 282 -2.88 -10.47 -7.31
CA TYR A 282 -1.99 -11.33 -6.54
C TYR A 282 -1.74 -12.66 -7.26
N MET A 283 -2.80 -13.28 -7.80
CA MET A 283 -2.75 -14.55 -8.53
C MET A 283 -2.32 -14.44 -10.00
N ARG A 284 -1.85 -13.28 -10.47
CA ARG A 284 -1.49 -13.04 -11.89
C ARG A 284 -0.49 -14.04 -12.49
N MET A 285 0.32 -14.68 -11.64
CA MET A 285 1.32 -15.67 -12.05
C MET A 285 0.75 -17.11 -12.07
N ASP A 286 -0.33 -17.37 -11.34
CA ASP A 286 -0.98 -18.68 -11.29
C ASP A 286 -2.08 -18.76 -12.36
N LYS A 287 -1.66 -19.20 -13.55
CA LYS A 287 -2.56 -19.28 -14.70
C LYS A 287 -3.59 -20.39 -14.59
N ALA A 288 -3.33 -21.43 -13.81
CA ALA A 288 -4.30 -22.50 -13.60
C ALA A 288 -5.47 -21.98 -12.77
N TYR A 289 -5.15 -21.28 -11.67
CA TYR A 289 -6.16 -20.60 -10.85
C TYR A 289 -6.97 -19.59 -11.68
N LEU A 290 -6.30 -18.71 -12.44
CA LEU A 290 -7.01 -17.71 -13.27
C LEU A 290 -7.90 -18.36 -14.33
N TYR A 291 -7.45 -19.44 -14.96
CA TYR A 291 -8.24 -20.19 -15.94
C TYR A 291 -9.54 -20.70 -15.31
N ASP A 292 -9.45 -21.38 -14.17
CA ASP A 292 -10.61 -21.90 -13.46
C ASP A 292 -11.53 -20.79 -12.95
N PHE A 293 -10.96 -19.71 -12.40
CA PHE A 293 -11.71 -18.55 -11.95
C PHE A 293 -12.51 -17.92 -13.09
N TYR A 294 -11.85 -17.53 -14.18
CA TYR A 294 -12.52 -16.83 -15.27
C TYR A 294 -13.56 -17.71 -15.96
N ARG A 295 -13.30 -19.02 -16.05
CA ARG A 295 -14.27 -20.01 -16.53
C ARG A 295 -15.49 -20.13 -15.61
N GLN A 296 -15.32 -20.16 -14.30
CA GLN A 296 -16.44 -20.23 -13.34
C GLN A 296 -17.27 -18.94 -13.31
N THR A 297 -16.66 -17.80 -13.62
CA THR A 297 -17.30 -16.47 -13.61
C THR A 297 -17.81 -15.99 -14.97
N ASP A 298 -17.77 -16.85 -15.99
CA ASP A 298 -18.14 -16.53 -17.39
C ASP A 298 -17.43 -15.28 -17.95
N ARG A 299 -16.20 -15.03 -17.49
CA ARG A 299 -15.36 -13.93 -17.99
C ARG A 299 -14.51 -14.40 -19.16
N PHE A 300 -15.19 -14.62 -20.30
CA PHE A 300 -14.59 -15.24 -21.48
C PHE A 300 -13.42 -14.45 -22.08
N ILE A 301 -13.47 -13.11 -22.05
CA ILE A 301 -12.39 -12.24 -22.58
C ILE A 301 -11.12 -12.41 -21.74
N ASP A 302 -11.25 -12.35 -20.42
CA ASP A 302 -10.12 -12.51 -19.51
C ASP A 302 -9.52 -13.92 -19.62
N LEU A 303 -10.37 -14.94 -19.74
CA LEU A 303 -9.96 -16.32 -20.00
C LEU A 303 -9.18 -16.45 -21.31
N ALA A 304 -9.65 -15.80 -22.38
CA ALA A 304 -8.98 -15.76 -23.67
C ALA A 304 -7.59 -15.09 -23.57
N HIS A 305 -7.45 -14.04 -22.76
CA HIS A 305 -6.16 -13.40 -22.50
C HIS A 305 -5.19 -14.31 -21.75
N VAL A 306 -5.66 -15.09 -20.77
CA VAL A 306 -4.82 -16.09 -20.07
C VAL A 306 -4.29 -17.13 -21.06
N LEU A 307 -5.14 -17.67 -21.93
CA LEU A 307 -4.74 -18.64 -22.97
C LEU A 307 -3.77 -18.02 -23.99
N LEU A 308 -3.99 -16.76 -24.38
CA LEU A 308 -3.09 -16.05 -25.29
C LEU A 308 -1.71 -15.88 -24.67
N GLN A 309 -1.64 -15.55 -23.38
CA GLN A 309 -0.37 -15.45 -22.67
C GLN A 309 0.32 -16.81 -22.51
N GLN A 310 -0.43 -17.88 -22.20
CA GLN A 310 0.12 -19.25 -22.16
C GLN A 310 0.70 -19.67 -23.52
N GLY A 311 -0.05 -19.48 -24.60
CA GLY A 311 0.40 -19.81 -25.95
C GLY A 311 1.64 -19.03 -26.39
N LYS A 312 1.78 -17.76 -25.95
CA LYS A 312 2.99 -16.97 -26.20
C LYS A 312 4.21 -17.52 -25.46
N GLU A 313 4.06 -17.85 -24.18
CA GLU A 313 5.17 -18.38 -23.37
C GLU A 313 5.62 -19.77 -23.81
N GLN A 314 4.68 -20.61 -24.25
CA GLN A 314 4.96 -21.94 -24.80
C GLN A 314 5.43 -21.92 -26.27
N GLN A 315 5.49 -20.75 -26.90
CA GLN A 315 5.78 -20.58 -28.34
C GLN A 315 4.84 -21.39 -29.26
N SER A 316 3.64 -21.70 -28.80
CA SER A 316 2.65 -22.57 -29.45
C SER A 316 1.30 -21.88 -29.65
N LEU A 317 1.27 -20.54 -29.72
CA LEU A 317 0.03 -19.75 -29.80
C LEU A 317 -0.96 -20.21 -30.88
N HIS A 318 -0.47 -20.79 -31.98
CA HIS A 318 -1.31 -21.33 -33.04
C HIS A 318 -2.26 -22.43 -32.57
N SER A 319 -1.87 -23.27 -31.60
CA SER A 319 -2.73 -24.34 -31.09
C SER A 319 -3.85 -23.82 -30.19
N PHE A 320 -3.65 -22.67 -29.54
CA PHE A 320 -4.64 -22.06 -28.64
C PHE A 320 -5.65 -21.17 -29.38
N LEU A 321 -5.33 -20.72 -30.60
CA LEU A 321 -6.15 -19.76 -31.33
C LEU A 321 -7.61 -20.21 -31.59
N PRO A 322 -7.91 -21.48 -31.90
CA PRO A 322 -9.30 -21.94 -32.00
C PRO A 322 -10.10 -21.69 -30.71
N GLN A 323 -9.57 -22.14 -29.56
CA GLN A 323 -10.21 -21.95 -28.26
C GLN A 323 -10.36 -20.46 -27.90
N ILE A 324 -9.35 -19.64 -28.18
CA ILE A 324 -9.41 -18.18 -27.97
C ILE A 324 -10.54 -17.55 -28.78
N LYS A 325 -10.68 -17.90 -30.07
CA LYS A 325 -11.76 -17.39 -30.92
C LYS A 325 -13.13 -17.81 -30.40
N ASP A 326 -13.27 -19.06 -29.97
CA ASP A 326 -14.53 -19.58 -29.44
C ASP A 326 -14.95 -18.79 -28.19
N LEU A 327 -14.01 -18.49 -27.29
CA LEU A 327 -14.27 -17.66 -26.10
C LEU A 327 -14.72 -16.24 -26.46
N TYR A 328 -14.05 -15.58 -27.42
CA TYR A 328 -14.52 -14.26 -27.88
C TYR A 328 -15.91 -14.35 -28.52
N SER A 329 -16.24 -15.42 -29.24
CA SER A 329 -17.55 -15.58 -29.89
C SER A 329 -18.71 -15.75 -28.93
N GLN A 330 -18.45 -16.18 -27.68
CA GLN A 330 -19.47 -16.28 -26.64
C GLN A 330 -19.94 -14.91 -26.13
N VAL A 331 -19.14 -13.86 -26.36
CA VAL A 331 -19.50 -12.48 -25.98
C VAL A 331 -20.26 -11.82 -27.13
N GLN A 332 -21.58 -11.79 -27.01
CA GLN A 332 -22.45 -11.15 -27.99
C GLN A 332 -22.51 -9.62 -27.80
N ASN A 333 -22.95 -8.90 -28.84
CA ASN A 333 -23.27 -7.46 -28.79
C ASN A 333 -22.11 -6.51 -28.42
N SER A 334 -20.88 -6.84 -28.79
CA SER A 334 -19.73 -5.94 -28.64
C SER A 334 -18.99 -5.74 -29.96
N GLU A 335 -19.01 -4.51 -30.47
CA GLU A 335 -18.27 -4.14 -31.67
C GLU A 335 -16.75 -4.35 -31.50
N VAL A 336 -16.24 -4.10 -30.28
CA VAL A 336 -14.82 -4.32 -29.94
C VAL A 336 -14.46 -5.81 -30.05
N VAL A 337 -15.34 -6.70 -29.59
CA VAL A 337 -15.15 -8.15 -29.70
C VAL A 337 -15.18 -8.59 -31.16
N ASN A 338 -16.14 -8.11 -31.96
CA ASN A 338 -16.21 -8.41 -33.38
C ASN A 338 -14.93 -7.99 -34.12
N ASN A 339 -14.46 -6.76 -33.88
CA ASN A 339 -13.19 -6.26 -34.42
C ASN A 339 -12.00 -7.13 -33.99
N THR A 340 -11.99 -7.62 -32.75
CA THR A 340 -10.93 -8.50 -32.23
C THR A 340 -10.96 -9.87 -32.91
N ILE A 341 -12.14 -10.45 -33.12
CA ILE A 341 -12.32 -11.72 -33.86
C ILE A 341 -11.80 -11.57 -35.30
N GLU A 342 -12.14 -10.48 -35.98
CA GLU A 342 -11.62 -10.20 -37.33
C GLU A 342 -10.10 -10.08 -37.36
N GLN A 343 -9.50 -9.44 -36.35
CA GLN A 343 -8.05 -9.35 -36.20
C GLN A 343 -7.40 -10.72 -35.96
N LEU A 344 -7.99 -11.56 -35.10
CA LEU A 344 -7.52 -12.93 -34.84
C LEU A 344 -7.58 -13.79 -36.11
N GLN A 345 -8.68 -13.71 -36.87
CA GLN A 345 -8.81 -14.39 -38.17
C GLN A 345 -7.79 -13.87 -39.18
N ARG A 346 -7.53 -12.56 -39.20
CA ARG A 346 -6.50 -11.97 -40.07
C ARG A 346 -5.10 -12.46 -39.69
N GLN A 347 -4.81 -12.62 -38.39
CA GLN A 347 -3.53 -13.12 -37.90
C GLN A 347 -3.34 -14.61 -38.25
N GLU A 348 -4.37 -15.44 -38.06
CA GLU A 348 -4.36 -16.85 -38.46
C GLU A 348 -4.12 -17.02 -39.97
N LYS A 349 -4.80 -16.23 -40.79
CA LYS A 349 -4.57 -16.18 -42.24
C LYS A 349 -3.13 -15.83 -42.59
N LEU A 350 -2.47 -14.95 -41.82
CA LEU A 350 -1.07 -14.59 -42.00
C LEU A 350 -0.15 -15.76 -41.66
N TRP A 351 -0.37 -16.45 -40.55
CA TRP A 351 0.44 -17.62 -40.17
C TRP A 351 0.38 -18.74 -41.20
N ILE A 352 -0.82 -19.11 -41.66
CA ILE A 352 -0.99 -20.13 -42.71
C ILE A 352 -0.23 -19.73 -43.98
N TYR A 353 -0.29 -18.45 -44.34
CA TYR A 353 0.44 -17.94 -45.51
C TYR A 353 1.96 -17.96 -45.30
N GLN A 354 2.46 -17.53 -44.13
CA GLN A 354 3.88 -17.58 -43.78
C GLN A 354 4.43 -19.00 -43.77
N GLU A 355 3.66 -19.98 -43.29
CA GLU A 355 4.04 -21.39 -43.34
C GLU A 355 4.16 -21.89 -44.79
N SER A 356 3.21 -21.51 -45.66
CA SER A 356 3.26 -21.85 -47.09
C SER A 356 4.47 -21.22 -47.79
N LEU A 357 4.82 -19.97 -47.45
CA LEU A 357 6.02 -19.30 -47.96
C LEU A 357 7.29 -19.99 -47.47
N GLY A 358 7.32 -20.39 -46.20
CA GLY A 358 8.48 -21.06 -45.61
C GLY A 358 8.77 -22.40 -46.26
N LYS A 359 7.72 -23.20 -46.55
CA LYS A 359 7.85 -24.44 -47.32
C LYS A 359 8.34 -24.21 -48.75
N ARG A 360 7.89 -23.12 -49.38
CA ARG A 360 8.22 -22.83 -50.79
C ARG A 360 9.63 -22.28 -51.00
N PHE A 361 10.09 -21.42 -50.10
CA PHE A 361 11.35 -20.69 -50.25
C PHE A 361 12.45 -21.15 -49.28
N ALA A 362 12.18 -22.12 -48.41
CA ALA A 362 13.08 -22.58 -47.35
C ALA A 362 13.58 -21.43 -46.44
N ILE A 363 12.77 -20.39 -46.27
CA ILE A 363 13.04 -19.23 -45.42
C ILE A 363 12.03 -19.24 -44.28
N SER A 364 12.47 -19.11 -43.02
CA SER A 364 11.52 -19.00 -41.92
C SER A 364 10.88 -17.60 -41.88
N PHE A 365 9.55 -17.58 -41.89
CA PHE A 365 8.73 -16.37 -41.67
C PHE A 365 8.05 -16.37 -40.29
N THR A 366 8.45 -17.28 -39.39
CA THR A 366 7.85 -17.44 -38.06
C THR A 366 7.93 -16.15 -37.25
N ASN A 367 6.82 -15.78 -36.59
CA ASN A 367 6.70 -14.58 -35.74
C ASN A 367 6.96 -13.23 -36.43
N MET A 368 7.06 -13.19 -37.77
CA MET A 368 7.13 -11.93 -38.48
C MET A 368 5.76 -11.24 -38.51
N THR A 369 5.75 -9.93 -38.37
CA THR A 369 4.54 -9.13 -38.66
C THR A 369 4.24 -9.14 -40.16
N LEU A 370 3.03 -8.70 -40.55
CA LEU A 370 2.67 -8.54 -41.97
C LEU A 370 3.68 -7.65 -42.71
N ASP A 371 4.14 -6.57 -42.07
CA ASP A 371 5.07 -5.62 -42.66
C ASP A 371 6.47 -6.22 -42.77
N GLN A 372 6.94 -6.93 -41.73
CA GLN A 372 8.22 -7.65 -41.80
C GLN A 372 8.22 -8.73 -42.88
N THR A 373 7.11 -9.46 -43.03
CA THR A 373 6.93 -10.48 -44.07
C THR A 373 6.99 -9.85 -45.45
N LEU A 374 6.28 -8.74 -45.65
CA LEU A 374 6.27 -8.01 -46.92
C LEU A 374 7.65 -7.41 -47.24
N SER A 375 8.34 -6.82 -46.25
CA SER A 375 9.73 -6.35 -46.41
C SER A 375 10.68 -7.48 -46.81
N LYS A 376 10.58 -8.65 -46.17
CA LYS A 376 11.44 -9.80 -46.52
C LYS A 376 11.19 -10.29 -47.94
N LEU A 377 9.94 -10.30 -48.40
CA LEU A 377 9.59 -10.65 -49.79
C LEU A 377 10.12 -9.61 -50.80
N ILE A 378 10.12 -8.33 -50.44
CA ILE A 378 10.69 -7.25 -51.28
C ILE A 378 12.21 -7.37 -51.35
N GLU A 379 12.87 -7.57 -50.21
CA GLU A 379 14.32 -7.75 -50.13
C GLU A 379 14.79 -8.92 -51.01
N THR A 380 14.08 -10.05 -50.96
CA THR A 380 14.35 -11.26 -51.72
C THR A 380 13.87 -11.24 -53.18
N GLY A 381 13.27 -10.13 -53.65
CA GLY A 381 12.87 -9.95 -55.04
C GLY A 381 11.64 -10.75 -55.49
N GLN A 382 10.78 -11.18 -54.56
CA GLN A 382 9.63 -12.05 -54.86
C GLN A 382 8.37 -11.25 -55.25
N ASP A 383 8.42 -10.51 -56.37
CA ASP A 383 7.35 -9.57 -56.78
C ASP A 383 5.96 -10.22 -56.94
N LYS A 384 5.90 -11.49 -57.38
CA LYS A 384 4.62 -12.22 -57.48
C LYS A 384 3.95 -12.37 -56.11
N GLN A 385 4.73 -12.72 -55.09
CA GLN A 385 4.24 -12.93 -53.72
C GLN A 385 3.95 -11.59 -53.02
N VAL A 386 4.69 -10.53 -53.38
CA VAL A 386 4.39 -9.15 -52.95
C VAL A 386 3.01 -8.71 -53.45
N LYS A 387 2.67 -8.96 -54.72
CA LYS A 387 1.33 -8.64 -55.25
C LYS A 387 0.24 -9.49 -54.58
N GLU A 388 0.53 -10.76 -54.32
CA GLU A 388 -0.40 -11.68 -53.67
C GLU A 388 -0.73 -11.27 -52.23
N ILE A 389 0.29 -10.99 -51.40
CA ILE A 389 0.09 -10.60 -49.99
C ILE A 389 -0.63 -9.24 -49.88
N VAL A 390 -0.34 -8.29 -50.77
CA VAL A 390 -1.02 -6.98 -50.81
C VAL A 390 -2.51 -7.16 -51.11
N LYS A 391 -2.86 -8.01 -52.09
CA LYS A 391 -4.26 -8.32 -52.42
C LYS A 391 -4.95 -9.07 -51.28
N LYS A 392 -4.32 -10.11 -50.74
CA LYS A 392 -4.88 -11.01 -49.72
C LYS A 392 -5.16 -10.29 -48.40
N PHE A 393 -4.29 -9.38 -47.98
CA PHE A 393 -4.41 -8.62 -46.72
C PHE A 393 -4.90 -7.18 -46.90
N LYS A 394 -5.36 -6.82 -48.11
CA LYS A 394 -5.90 -5.49 -48.45
C LYS A 394 -4.97 -4.36 -47.98
N ILE A 395 -3.68 -4.48 -48.27
CA ILE A 395 -2.68 -3.46 -47.89
C ILE A 395 -2.88 -2.24 -48.78
N SER A 396 -3.02 -1.05 -48.17
CA SER A 396 -3.20 0.18 -48.93
C SER A 396 -1.97 0.50 -49.78
N GLU A 397 -2.19 1.09 -50.96
CA GLU A 397 -1.08 1.46 -51.86
C GLU A 397 -0.10 2.41 -51.18
N LYS A 398 -0.58 3.40 -50.40
CA LYS A 398 0.30 4.30 -49.63
C LYS A 398 1.22 3.53 -48.69
N LYS A 399 0.70 2.55 -47.95
CA LYS A 399 1.50 1.73 -47.03
C LYS A 399 2.53 0.89 -47.78
N LEU A 400 2.13 0.27 -48.89
CA LEU A 400 3.03 -0.49 -49.75
C LEU A 400 4.19 0.36 -50.26
N TYR A 401 3.93 1.58 -50.74
CA TYR A 401 4.96 2.47 -51.27
C TYR A 401 5.96 2.90 -50.19
N HIS A 402 5.48 3.29 -48.99
CA HIS A 402 6.38 3.60 -47.88
C HIS A 402 7.26 2.41 -47.52
N LEU A 403 6.67 1.23 -47.38
CA LEU A 403 7.40 0.03 -46.98
C LEU A 403 8.39 -0.42 -48.05
N LYS A 404 7.99 -0.43 -49.33
CA LYS A 404 8.86 -0.81 -50.45
C LYS A 404 10.01 0.18 -50.62
N CYS A 405 9.74 1.48 -50.53
CA CYS A 405 10.79 2.50 -50.57
C CYS A 405 11.79 2.31 -49.43
N LYS A 406 11.31 2.22 -48.18
CA LYS A 406 12.16 1.99 -47.00
C LYS A 406 13.02 0.73 -47.15
N THR A 407 12.40 -0.38 -47.55
CA THR A 407 13.07 -1.68 -47.68
C THR A 407 14.14 -1.67 -48.77
N LEU A 408 13.86 -1.07 -49.94
CA LEU A 408 14.83 -1.00 -51.05
C LEU A 408 16.03 -0.10 -50.71
N VAL A 409 15.81 0.99 -49.96
CA VAL A 409 16.89 1.86 -49.46
C VAL A 409 17.76 1.10 -48.46
N GLU A 410 17.15 0.39 -47.50
CA GLU A 410 17.88 -0.41 -46.51
C GLU A 410 18.67 -1.56 -47.16
N ALA A 411 18.12 -2.18 -48.20
CA ALA A 411 18.78 -3.22 -48.99
C ALA A 411 19.79 -2.67 -50.02
N LYS A 412 19.98 -1.35 -50.12
CA LYS A 412 20.85 -0.66 -51.10
C LYS A 412 20.54 -0.99 -52.56
N LYS A 413 19.27 -1.34 -52.86
CA LYS A 413 18.78 -1.66 -54.20
C LYS A 413 18.28 -0.40 -54.91
N PHE A 414 19.19 0.53 -55.18
CA PHE A 414 18.85 1.86 -55.70
C PHE A 414 18.27 1.83 -57.13
N ASP A 415 18.73 0.92 -57.97
CA ASP A 415 18.22 0.78 -59.34
C ASP A 415 16.76 0.32 -59.35
N GLU A 416 16.43 -0.68 -58.52
CA GLU A 416 15.06 -1.14 -58.31
C GLU A 416 14.18 -0.01 -57.71
N LEU A 417 14.74 0.84 -56.84
CA LEU A 417 14.02 1.98 -56.27
C LEU A 417 13.67 3.03 -57.33
N LEU A 418 14.61 3.34 -58.23
CA LEU A 418 14.39 4.29 -59.33
C LEU A 418 13.36 3.74 -60.32
N GLN A 419 13.48 2.47 -60.72
CA GLN A 419 12.48 1.80 -61.56
C GLN A 419 11.09 1.81 -60.90
N PHE A 420 11.03 1.54 -59.60
CA PHE A 420 9.78 1.57 -58.85
C PHE A 420 9.14 2.97 -58.87
N ALA A 421 9.92 4.02 -58.64
CA ALA A 421 9.44 5.41 -58.69
C ALA A 421 8.95 5.82 -60.10
N GLN A 422 9.57 5.31 -61.16
CA GLN A 422 9.20 5.61 -62.54
C GLN A 422 8.00 4.78 -63.04
N SER A 423 7.72 3.63 -62.42
CA SER A 423 6.71 2.68 -62.91
C SER A 423 5.29 3.25 -62.94
N ARG A 424 4.90 3.98 -61.89
CA ARG A 424 3.58 4.62 -61.72
C ARG A 424 3.72 5.83 -60.82
N LYS A 425 2.78 6.79 -60.97
CA LYS A 425 2.72 7.95 -60.09
C LYS A 425 2.57 7.51 -58.63
N SER A 426 3.52 7.90 -57.79
CA SER A 426 3.55 7.53 -56.38
C SER A 426 2.38 8.14 -55.59
N PRO A 427 1.56 7.33 -54.87
CA PRO A 427 0.45 7.81 -54.04
C PRO A 427 0.92 8.52 -52.75
N ILE A 428 2.22 8.44 -52.44
CA ILE A 428 2.87 9.14 -51.32
C ILE A 428 3.69 10.36 -51.80
N GLY A 429 3.65 10.65 -53.10
CA GLY A 429 4.57 11.60 -53.73
C GLY A 429 6.02 11.08 -53.76
N TYR A 430 6.96 11.99 -54.00
CA TYR A 430 8.39 11.65 -54.11
C TYR A 430 9.25 12.22 -52.98
N MET A 431 8.69 13.10 -52.14
CA MET A 431 9.37 13.61 -50.96
C MET A 431 9.75 12.48 -49.97
N PRO A 432 8.90 11.46 -49.73
CA PRO A 432 9.30 10.31 -48.91
C PRO A 432 10.52 9.54 -49.45
N PHE A 433 10.68 9.45 -50.78
CA PHE A 433 11.83 8.77 -51.38
C PHE A 433 13.13 9.49 -51.04
N TYR A 434 13.12 10.83 -51.18
CA TYR A 434 14.21 11.70 -50.77
C TYR A 434 14.50 11.57 -49.26
N THR A 435 13.48 11.63 -48.40
CA THR A 435 13.69 11.61 -46.94
C THR A 435 14.24 10.27 -46.45
N TYR A 436 13.80 9.13 -47.01
CA TYR A 436 14.35 7.82 -46.65
C TYR A 436 15.82 7.70 -47.05
N LEU A 437 16.19 8.12 -48.27
CA LEU A 437 17.59 8.15 -48.71
C LEU A 437 18.45 9.04 -47.83
N LYS A 438 17.95 10.25 -47.50
CA LYS A 438 18.60 11.18 -46.58
C LYS A 438 18.84 10.59 -45.20
N SER A 439 17.81 9.98 -44.62
CA SER A 439 17.89 9.37 -43.28
C SER A 439 18.90 8.22 -43.18
N ARG A 440 19.23 7.59 -44.31
CA ARG A 440 20.20 6.49 -44.40
C ARG A 440 21.56 6.92 -44.96
N GLY A 441 21.77 8.23 -45.17
CA GLY A 441 23.05 8.78 -45.63
C GLY A 441 23.32 8.62 -47.14
N HIS A 442 22.34 8.19 -47.93
CA HIS A 442 22.47 7.96 -49.37
C HIS A 442 22.00 9.18 -50.17
N MET A 443 22.57 10.35 -49.85
CA MET A 443 22.19 11.64 -50.44
C MET A 443 22.55 11.76 -51.92
N ASP A 444 23.64 11.12 -52.32
CA ASP A 444 24.14 11.05 -53.71
C ASP A 444 23.13 10.43 -54.67
N LYS A 445 22.29 9.52 -54.19
CA LYS A 445 21.25 8.86 -54.98
C LYS A 445 19.90 9.57 -54.94
N ALA A 446 19.76 10.66 -54.18
CA ALA A 446 18.48 11.31 -53.96
C ALA A 446 18.07 12.32 -55.06
N SER A 447 19.02 12.78 -55.90
CA SER A 447 18.80 13.79 -56.94
C SER A 447 17.62 13.49 -57.89
N PRO A 448 17.47 12.27 -58.45
CA PRO A 448 16.39 11.97 -59.39
C PRO A 448 14.99 12.17 -58.81
N TYR A 449 14.83 11.93 -57.51
CA TYR A 449 13.52 12.03 -56.85
C TYR A 449 13.13 13.48 -56.58
N VAL A 450 14.09 14.38 -56.33
CA VAL A 450 13.84 15.82 -56.18
C VAL A 450 13.20 16.40 -57.44
N ASN A 451 13.60 15.92 -58.62
CA ASN A 451 12.99 16.36 -59.87
C ASN A 451 11.53 15.91 -60.02
N MET A 452 11.18 14.77 -59.42
CA MET A 452 9.85 14.17 -59.51
C MET A 452 8.84 14.80 -58.52
N ILE A 453 9.28 15.58 -57.53
CA ILE A 453 8.40 16.21 -56.55
C ILE A 453 7.60 17.35 -57.22
N PRO A 454 6.26 17.26 -57.28
CA PRO A 454 5.43 18.31 -57.86
C PRO A 454 5.30 19.51 -56.90
N GLY A 455 5.25 20.73 -57.45
CA GLY A 455 4.86 21.93 -56.70
C GLY A 455 5.93 22.56 -55.80
N LEU A 456 7.20 22.14 -55.89
CA LEU A 456 8.31 22.80 -55.19
C LEU A 456 8.60 24.17 -55.83
N SER A 457 8.82 25.19 -54.98
CA SER A 457 9.38 26.46 -55.45
C SER A 457 10.82 26.27 -55.94
N TYR A 458 11.28 27.19 -56.78
CA TYR A 458 12.66 27.21 -57.26
C TYR A 458 13.69 27.16 -56.10
N GLN A 459 13.47 27.97 -55.06
CA GLN A 459 14.38 28.05 -53.90
C GLN A 459 14.42 26.74 -53.10
N GLU A 460 13.27 26.10 -52.89
CA GLU A 460 13.20 24.81 -52.18
C GLU A 460 13.85 23.68 -52.98
N LYS A 461 13.61 23.64 -54.30
CA LYS A 461 14.20 22.64 -55.19
C LYS A 461 15.72 22.80 -55.29
N LYS A 462 16.22 24.05 -55.38
CA LYS A 462 17.64 24.39 -55.31
C LYS A 462 18.26 23.90 -54.00
N LYS A 463 17.63 24.20 -52.86
CA LYS A 463 18.09 23.76 -51.54
C LYS A 463 18.18 22.23 -51.45
N LEU A 464 17.16 21.51 -51.91
CA LEU A 464 17.15 20.04 -51.89
C LEU A 464 18.24 19.43 -52.78
N TYR A 465 18.50 19.99 -53.97
CA TYR A 465 19.60 19.52 -54.82
C TYR A 465 20.98 19.77 -54.22
N VAL A 466 21.18 20.94 -53.59
CA VAL A 466 22.43 21.24 -52.86
C VAL A 466 22.62 20.25 -51.71
N GLU A 467 21.56 19.94 -50.95
CA GLU A 467 21.61 18.92 -49.89
C GLU A 467 21.90 17.50 -50.44
N CYS A 468 21.44 17.16 -51.64
CA CYS A 468 21.74 15.86 -52.30
C CYS A 468 23.17 15.75 -52.82
N ARG A 469 23.97 16.82 -52.84
CA ARG A 469 25.17 16.93 -53.68
C ARG A 469 24.88 16.75 -55.18
N GLY A 470 23.64 17.01 -55.60
CA GLY A 470 23.19 17.02 -56.99
C GLY A 470 23.54 18.33 -57.69
N PHE A 471 24.81 18.75 -57.61
CA PHE A 471 25.24 20.09 -58.05
C PHE A 471 24.99 20.33 -59.55
N ARG A 472 25.15 19.30 -60.39
CA ARG A 472 24.84 19.38 -61.82
C ARG A 472 23.39 19.78 -62.09
N ASP A 473 22.45 19.15 -61.39
CA ASP A 473 21.02 19.42 -61.54
C ASP A 473 20.64 20.78 -60.93
N ALA A 474 21.30 21.18 -59.84
CA ALA A 474 21.16 22.51 -59.23
C ALA A 474 21.62 23.64 -60.18
N ILE A 475 22.78 23.48 -60.83
CA ILE A 475 23.33 24.44 -61.79
C ILE A 475 22.40 24.59 -63.00
N GLN A 476 21.90 23.48 -63.54
CA GLN A 476 20.97 23.51 -64.67
C GLN A 476 19.63 24.15 -64.29
N LEU A 477 19.14 23.94 -63.06
CA LEU A 477 17.93 24.59 -62.57
C LEU A 477 18.11 26.10 -62.43
N ALA A 478 19.19 26.54 -61.79
CA ALA A 478 19.50 27.97 -61.62
C ALA A 478 19.76 28.68 -62.96
N GLY A 479 20.34 27.96 -63.92
CA GLY A 479 20.53 28.46 -65.28
C GLY A 479 19.22 28.69 -66.05
N LYS A 480 18.23 27.79 -65.90
CA LYS A 480 16.92 27.94 -66.54
C LYS A 480 16.13 29.15 -66.01
N GLU A 481 16.23 29.41 -64.71
CA GLU A 481 15.56 30.54 -64.04
C GLU A 481 16.35 31.85 -64.10
N LYS A 482 17.52 31.87 -64.77
CA LYS A 482 18.43 33.03 -64.91
C LYS A 482 18.88 33.65 -63.58
N ASP A 483 19.02 32.84 -62.53
CA ASP A 483 19.42 33.27 -61.19
C ASP A 483 20.96 33.31 -61.04
N ILE A 484 21.58 34.42 -61.48
CA ILE A 484 23.02 34.65 -61.36
C ILE A 484 23.52 34.63 -59.90
N PRO A 485 22.85 35.27 -58.92
CA PRO A 485 23.21 35.16 -57.51
C PRO A 485 23.22 33.70 -57.02
N GLY A 486 22.19 32.92 -57.37
CA GLY A 486 22.10 31.53 -56.97
C GLY A 486 23.12 30.61 -57.62
N LEU A 487 23.53 30.88 -58.86
CA LEU A 487 24.64 30.19 -59.51
C LEU A 487 25.97 30.43 -58.79
N LYS A 488 26.22 31.67 -58.33
CA LYS A 488 27.42 32.01 -57.52
C LYS A 488 27.41 31.31 -56.16
N GLU A 489 26.26 31.23 -55.50
CA GLU A 489 26.12 30.47 -54.25
C GLU A 489 26.42 28.99 -54.44
N ILE A 490 25.86 28.36 -55.49
CA ILE A 490 26.14 26.95 -55.81
C ILE A 490 27.63 26.79 -56.12
N TYR A 491 28.22 27.68 -56.94
CA TYR A 491 29.64 27.66 -57.30
C TYR A 491 30.58 27.62 -56.09
N ASN A 492 30.27 28.40 -55.05
CA ASN A 492 31.05 28.45 -53.82
C ASN A 492 30.93 27.19 -52.96
N ILE A 493 29.82 26.45 -53.09
CA ILE A 493 29.55 25.22 -52.34
C ILE A 493 30.11 23.98 -53.06
N ILE A 494 30.36 24.06 -54.38
CA ILE A 494 30.93 22.94 -55.16
C ILE A 494 32.32 22.57 -54.61
N PRO A 495 32.54 21.28 -54.24
CA PRO A 495 33.83 20.81 -53.76
C PRO A 495 34.96 21.11 -54.76
N PRO A 496 36.18 21.40 -54.29
CA PRO A 496 37.32 21.70 -55.17
C PRO A 496 37.71 20.53 -56.10
N ASN A 497 37.26 19.32 -55.79
CA ASN A 497 37.57 18.10 -56.53
C ASN A 497 36.68 17.86 -57.77
N GLU A 498 35.74 18.77 -58.07
CA GLU A 498 34.81 18.66 -59.22
C GLU A 498 34.92 19.89 -60.15
N PRO A 499 36.06 20.07 -60.86
CA PRO A 499 36.31 21.26 -61.69
C PRO A 499 35.35 21.37 -62.89
N GLU A 500 34.84 20.24 -63.38
CA GLU A 500 33.88 20.18 -64.50
C GLU A 500 32.55 20.87 -64.16
N LEU A 501 32.09 20.78 -62.91
CA LEU A 501 30.85 21.44 -62.48
C LEU A 501 31.04 22.95 -62.30
N LYS A 502 32.24 23.38 -61.89
CA LYS A 502 32.61 24.81 -61.85
C LYS A 502 32.71 25.39 -63.26
N ALA A 503 33.25 24.64 -64.21
CA ALA A 503 33.27 25.02 -65.62
C ALA A 503 31.84 25.14 -66.19
N LEU A 504 30.96 24.17 -65.90
CA LEU A 504 29.55 24.20 -66.31
C LEU A 504 28.80 25.40 -65.73
N ALA A 505 29.02 25.72 -64.45
CA ALA A 505 28.42 26.89 -63.82
C ALA A 505 28.90 28.20 -64.47
N ASN A 506 30.19 28.32 -64.78
CA ASN A 506 30.77 29.48 -65.47
C ASN A 506 30.23 29.63 -66.89
N GLU A 507 30.14 28.53 -67.65
CA GLU A 507 29.58 28.52 -69.00
C GLU A 507 28.12 29.00 -69.00
N ILE A 508 27.31 28.51 -68.06
CA ILE A 508 25.91 28.93 -67.92
C ILE A 508 25.80 30.38 -67.44
N MET A 509 26.63 30.82 -66.50
CA MET A 509 26.69 32.24 -66.07
C MET A 509 27.12 33.18 -67.20
N SER A 510 27.90 32.70 -68.18
CA SER A 510 28.33 33.51 -69.34
C SER A 510 27.29 33.57 -70.47
N ARG A 511 26.34 32.63 -70.48
CA ARG A 511 25.28 32.53 -71.51
C ARG A 511 23.97 33.22 -71.12
N ILE A 512 23.78 33.49 -69.83
CA ILE A 512 22.63 34.19 -69.23
C ILE A 512 22.98 35.66 -69.10
#